data_AF-A0A0T5YVF3-F1
#
_entry.id   AF-A0A0T5YVF3-F1
#
_cell.length_a   1.000
_cell.length_b   1.000
_cell.length_c   1.000
_cell.angle_alpha   90.00
_cell.angle_beta   90.00
_cell.angle_gamma   90.00
#
_symmetry.space_group_name_H-M   'P 1'
#
loop_
_entity.id
_entity.type
_entity.pdbx_description
1 polymer ?
#
loop_
_entity_poly.entity_id
_entity_poly.type
_entity_poly.pdbx_seq_one_letter_code
_entity_poly.pdbx_strand_id
1 'polypeptide(L)'
;MPSRKQIETFTKIVYKYANFRIIFLYFFMSQQKLLISTLKQALKQQGLTYAQVASQIHISEASVKRMFSSGRFTLERIEAICALMEMQLLDLMRLMERAQHSTSQLSWEQEEELIGDIRLLLLIALIRNHWSLPQILHDYAIPEHDCIQLLAQLDRLRLIELQPGNRIRLLVAPDFQWIPNGPIVRFYEERVKAEFFDASFSGQHSHRQFLSGELSAGSAALLIKKMRLLEQEFAELLKADLSLPPEQRINIGLVLAQRPWQFHAFDHLRREQES
;
A
#
# COMPACT_ATOMS: atom_id res chain seq x y z
N MET A 1 12.64 -2.54 25.15
CA MET A 1 11.24 -2.87 24.80
C MET A 1 10.33 -1.73 25.27
N PRO A 2 9.49 -1.15 24.39
CA PRO A 2 8.56 -0.10 24.79
C PRO A 2 7.49 -0.64 25.75
N SER A 3 7.02 0.23 26.64
CA SER A 3 6.02 -0.13 27.66
C SER A 3 4.61 -0.31 27.07
N ARG A 4 3.76 -1.13 27.71
CA ARG A 4 2.37 -1.41 27.28
C ARG A 4 1.53 -0.14 27.05
N LYS A 5 1.75 0.92 27.83
CA LYS A 5 1.11 2.24 27.66
C LYS A 5 1.60 3.01 26.42
N GLN A 6 2.89 2.92 26.09
CA GLN A 6 3.43 3.49 24.85
C GLN A 6 2.86 2.77 23.62
N ILE A 7 2.60 1.45 23.74
CA ILE A 7 2.00 0.62 22.69
C ILE A 7 0.51 0.95 22.50
N GLU A 8 -0.29 1.06 23.57
CA GLU A 8 -1.72 1.45 23.44
C GLU A 8 -1.92 2.86 22.87
N THR A 9 -1.02 3.79 23.22
CA THR A 9 -1.01 5.15 22.68
C THR A 9 -0.57 5.15 21.21
N PHE A 10 0.43 4.32 20.87
CA PHE A 10 0.88 4.10 19.49
C PHE A 10 -0.24 3.52 18.61
N THR A 11 -0.95 2.50 19.08
CA THR A 11 -2.08 1.86 18.39
C THR A 11 -3.17 2.88 18.06
N LYS A 12 -3.70 3.60 19.05
CA LYS A 12 -4.83 4.53 18.83
C LYS A 12 -4.50 5.67 17.85
N ILE A 13 -3.24 6.06 17.73
CA ILE A 13 -2.83 7.24 16.97
C ILE A 13 -2.31 6.86 15.57
N VAL A 14 -1.60 5.74 15.43
CA VAL A 14 -1.22 5.18 14.11
C VAL A 14 -2.46 4.90 13.26
N TYR A 15 -3.51 4.31 13.85
CA TYR A 15 -4.78 4.08 13.16
C TYR A 15 -5.54 5.39 12.85
N LYS A 16 -5.41 6.44 13.66
CA LYS A 16 -6.13 7.70 13.44
C LYS A 16 -5.58 8.54 12.26
N TYR A 17 -4.28 8.42 11.97
CA TYR A 17 -3.59 9.41 11.12
C TYR A 17 -2.64 8.84 10.08
N ALA A 18 -2.11 7.63 10.30
CA ALA A 18 -1.39 6.93 9.26
C ALA A 18 -2.38 6.04 8.53
N ASN A 19 -2.70 6.39 7.28
CA ASN A 19 -3.11 5.39 6.30
C ASN A 19 -1.92 4.43 6.13
N PHE A 20 -1.78 3.52 7.08
CA PHE A 20 -0.85 2.42 7.02
C PHE A 20 -1.40 1.52 5.92
N ARG A 21 -1.02 1.83 4.68
CA ARG A 21 -1.02 0.88 3.58
C ARG A 21 0.10 -0.12 3.86
N ILE A 22 0.05 -0.80 5.00
CA ILE A 22 0.49 -2.19 5.04
C ILE A 22 -0.71 -2.96 4.54
N ILE A 23 -0.83 -2.91 3.22
CA ILE A 23 -1.65 -3.87 2.54
C ILE A 23 -0.68 -5.02 2.33
N PHE A 24 -0.99 -6.16 2.95
CA PHE A 24 -0.31 -7.42 2.71
C PHE A 24 -0.53 -7.97 1.28
N LEU A 25 -1.05 -7.15 0.37
CA LEU A 25 -1.38 -7.50 -0.99
C LEU A 25 -1.42 -6.21 -1.80
N TYR A 26 -0.58 -6.12 -2.84
CA TYR A 26 -0.79 -5.29 -4.03
C TYR A 26 -1.46 -3.94 -3.79
N PHE A 27 -0.64 -2.89 -3.66
CA PHE A 27 -1.09 -1.52 -3.80
C PHE A 27 -1.90 -1.38 -5.10
N PHE A 28 -3.23 -1.30 -5.01
CA PHE A 28 -4.06 -0.87 -6.12
C PHE A 28 -3.80 0.62 -6.31
N MET A 29 -2.73 0.95 -7.06
CA MET A 29 -2.76 2.14 -7.88
C MET A 29 -3.97 1.96 -8.81
N SER A 30 -4.71 3.04 -9.06
CA SER A 30 -5.64 3.05 -10.17
C SER A 30 -4.88 2.54 -11.40
N GLN A 31 -5.25 1.36 -11.89
CA GLN A 31 -4.62 0.71 -13.05
C GLN A 31 -4.49 1.70 -14.21
N GLN A 32 -5.49 2.58 -14.35
CA GLN A 32 -5.48 3.69 -15.29
C GLN A 32 -4.32 4.69 -15.08
N LYS A 33 -4.07 5.17 -13.85
CA LYS A 33 -2.97 6.12 -13.60
C LYS A 33 -1.61 5.49 -13.89
N LEU A 34 -1.43 4.26 -13.44
CA LEU A 34 -0.19 3.53 -13.65
C LEU A 34 0.03 3.24 -15.15
N LEU A 35 -1.00 2.79 -15.86
CA LEU A 35 -0.96 2.58 -17.31
C LEU A 35 -0.53 3.85 -18.04
N ILE A 36 -1.06 5.02 -17.64
CA ILE A 36 -0.73 6.31 -18.26
C ILE A 36 0.70 6.75 -17.92
N SER A 37 1.18 6.51 -16.69
CA SER A 37 2.58 6.78 -16.36
C SER A 37 3.54 5.86 -17.11
N THR A 38 3.22 4.56 -17.24
CA THR A 38 3.99 3.60 -18.02
C THR A 38 4.02 3.99 -19.49
N LEU A 39 2.87 4.39 -20.05
CA LEU A 39 2.77 4.88 -21.43
C LEU A 39 3.64 6.13 -21.65
N LYS A 40 3.61 7.08 -20.71
CA LYS A 40 4.46 8.29 -20.76
C LYS A 40 5.94 7.94 -20.68
N GLN A 41 6.32 6.97 -19.86
CA GLN A 41 7.70 6.52 -19.72
C GLN A 41 8.20 5.80 -20.97
N ALA A 42 7.39 4.94 -21.58
CA ALA A 42 7.70 4.25 -22.83
C ALA A 42 7.94 5.26 -23.98
N LEU A 43 7.06 6.26 -24.12
CA LEU A 43 7.25 7.35 -25.10
C LEU A 43 8.59 8.07 -24.89
N LYS A 44 8.93 8.40 -23.64
CA LYS A 44 10.19 9.07 -23.31
C LYS A 44 11.40 8.20 -23.63
N GLN A 45 11.33 6.89 -23.37
CA GLN A 45 12.42 5.95 -23.66
C GLN A 45 12.68 5.80 -25.16
N GLN A 46 11.63 5.88 -25.98
CA GLN A 46 11.75 5.88 -27.45
C GLN A 46 12.01 7.28 -28.04
N GLY A 47 12.19 8.32 -27.22
CA GLY A 47 12.46 9.68 -27.69
C GLY A 47 11.27 10.35 -28.40
N LEU A 48 10.06 9.84 -28.21
CA LEU A 48 8.85 10.35 -28.86
C LEU A 48 8.29 11.57 -28.13
N THR A 49 7.94 12.59 -28.92
CA THR A 49 7.42 13.87 -28.44
C THR A 49 5.89 13.89 -28.45
N TYR A 50 5.29 14.80 -27.68
CA TYR A 50 3.84 15.01 -27.72
C TYR A 50 3.35 15.53 -29.09
N ALA A 51 4.21 16.17 -29.89
CA ALA A 51 3.90 16.54 -31.26
C ALA A 51 3.72 15.31 -32.15
N GLN A 52 4.59 14.31 -32.03
CA GLN A 52 4.47 13.04 -32.77
C GLN A 52 3.23 12.25 -32.32
N VAL A 53 2.94 12.23 -31.02
CA VAL A 53 1.70 11.64 -30.49
C VAL A 53 0.46 12.36 -31.05
N ALA A 54 0.48 13.70 -31.10
CA ALA A 54 -0.60 14.51 -31.65
C ALA A 54 -0.88 14.18 -33.13
N SER A 55 0.18 14.02 -33.93
CA SER A 55 0.07 13.59 -35.33
C SER A 55 -0.56 12.20 -35.47
N GLN A 56 -0.15 11.23 -34.63
CA GLN A 56 -0.65 9.86 -34.69
C GLN A 56 -2.14 9.75 -34.36
N ILE A 57 -2.63 10.50 -33.37
CA ILE A 57 -4.02 10.43 -32.90
C ILE A 57 -4.90 11.58 -33.41
N HIS A 58 -4.38 12.35 -34.37
CA HIS A 58 -5.06 13.44 -35.08
C HIS A 58 -5.68 14.52 -34.17
N ILE A 59 -4.94 14.98 -33.15
CA ILE A 59 -5.35 16.09 -32.27
C ILE A 59 -4.22 17.12 -32.09
N SER A 60 -4.52 18.25 -31.45
CA SER A 60 -3.48 19.24 -31.12
C SER A 60 -2.55 18.77 -29.99
N GLU A 61 -1.29 19.19 -30.02
CA GLU A 61 -0.32 18.92 -28.94
C GLU A 61 -0.82 19.43 -27.57
N ALA A 62 -1.50 20.57 -27.55
CA ALA A 62 -2.15 21.09 -26.35
C ALA A 62 -3.20 20.12 -25.78
N SER A 63 -3.94 19.44 -26.65
CA SER A 63 -4.91 18.40 -26.26
C SER A 63 -4.21 17.15 -25.74
N VAL A 64 -3.09 16.74 -26.33
CA VAL A 64 -2.24 15.65 -25.82
C VAL A 64 -1.73 15.97 -24.40
N LYS A 65 -1.17 17.17 -24.20
CA LYS A 65 -0.70 17.63 -22.87
C LYS A 65 -1.84 17.60 -21.85
N ARG A 66 -3.02 18.10 -22.21
CA ARG A 66 -4.22 18.05 -21.36
C ARG A 66 -4.63 16.61 -21.06
N MET A 67 -4.58 15.71 -22.04
CA MET A 67 -4.93 14.29 -21.89
C MET A 67 -4.01 13.58 -20.88
N PHE A 68 -2.69 13.74 -21.03
CA PHE A 68 -1.71 13.20 -20.09
C PHE A 68 -1.83 13.82 -18.68
N SER A 69 -2.15 15.11 -18.57
CA SER A 69 -2.33 15.77 -17.26
C SER A 69 -3.63 15.35 -16.55
N SER A 70 -4.72 15.15 -17.30
CA SER A 70 -6.04 14.79 -16.75
C SER A 70 -6.22 13.29 -16.56
N GLY A 71 -5.39 12.49 -17.20
CA GLY A 71 -5.44 11.02 -17.16
C GLY A 71 -6.63 10.40 -17.92
N ARG A 72 -7.33 11.18 -18.76
CA ARG A 72 -8.54 10.73 -19.47
C ARG A 72 -8.19 10.26 -20.88
N PHE A 73 -8.12 8.94 -21.07
CA PHE A 73 -7.87 8.31 -22.36
C PHE A 73 -9.03 7.39 -22.75
N THR A 74 -9.32 7.30 -24.05
CA THR A 74 -10.10 6.18 -24.60
C THR A 74 -9.15 5.02 -24.89
N LEU A 75 -9.66 3.79 -24.92
CA LEU A 75 -8.86 2.61 -25.24
C LEU A 75 -8.21 2.72 -26.62
N GLU A 76 -9.01 3.13 -27.62
CA GLU A 76 -8.56 3.38 -29.00
C GLU A 76 -7.36 4.33 -29.07
N ARG A 77 -7.34 5.39 -28.24
CA ARG A 77 -6.21 6.32 -28.20
C ARG A 77 -4.97 5.69 -27.58
N ILE A 78 -5.13 4.85 -26.56
CA ILE A 78 -4.01 4.12 -25.96
C ILE A 78 -3.40 3.19 -26.99
N GLU A 79 -4.22 2.43 -27.72
CA GLU A 79 -3.77 1.52 -28.79
C GLU A 79 -3.06 2.28 -29.91
N ALA A 80 -3.62 3.41 -30.37
CA ALA A 80 -2.99 4.23 -31.39
C ALA A 80 -1.62 4.78 -30.96
N ILE A 81 -1.47 5.14 -29.68
CA ILE A 81 -0.17 5.58 -29.12
C ILE A 81 0.79 4.39 -28.96
N CYS A 82 0.30 3.20 -28.59
CA CYS A 82 1.13 1.98 -28.55
C CYS A 82 1.66 1.63 -29.95
N ALA A 83 0.82 1.76 -30.98
CA ALA A 83 1.21 1.52 -32.36
C ALA A 83 2.33 2.46 -32.84
N LEU A 84 2.36 3.72 -32.36
CA LEU A 84 3.45 4.66 -32.64
C LEU A 84 4.81 4.17 -32.11
N MET A 85 4.77 3.36 -31.05
CA MET A 85 5.94 2.78 -30.39
C MET A 85 6.24 1.35 -30.85
N GLU A 86 5.57 0.88 -31.92
CA GLU A 86 5.66 -0.49 -32.43
C GLU A 86 5.37 -1.57 -31.38
N MET A 87 4.45 -1.27 -30.46
CA MET A 87 4.05 -2.17 -29.36
C MET A 87 2.55 -2.39 -29.33
N GLN A 88 2.12 -3.54 -28.81
CA GLN A 88 0.71 -3.81 -28.58
C GLN A 88 0.31 -3.34 -27.17
N LEU A 89 -1.01 -3.17 -26.94
CA LEU A 89 -1.53 -2.89 -25.60
C LEU A 89 -1.10 -3.95 -24.57
N LEU A 90 -0.99 -5.22 -24.99
CA LEU A 90 -0.50 -6.30 -24.13
C LEU A 90 0.95 -6.07 -23.67
N ASP A 91 1.80 -5.51 -24.52
CA ASP A 91 3.19 -5.18 -24.17
C ASP A 91 3.24 -4.00 -23.19
N LEU A 92 2.36 -3.01 -23.36
CA LEU A 92 2.19 -1.94 -22.37
C LEU A 92 1.79 -2.50 -21.00
N MET A 93 0.85 -3.46 -20.96
CA MET A 93 0.43 -4.11 -19.72
C MET A 93 1.57 -4.91 -19.08
N ARG A 94 2.41 -5.61 -19.86
CA ARG A 94 3.60 -6.31 -19.36
C ARG A 94 4.66 -5.34 -18.83
N LEU A 95 4.85 -4.20 -19.49
CA LEU A 95 5.73 -3.13 -19.00
C LEU A 95 5.18 -2.53 -17.71
N MET A 96 3.87 -2.39 -17.59
CA MET A 96 3.19 -1.92 -16.39
C MET A 96 3.38 -2.88 -15.23
N GLU A 97 3.26 -4.19 -15.47
CA GLU A 97 3.50 -5.25 -14.48
C GLU A 97 4.98 -5.27 -14.04
N ARG A 98 5.93 -5.13 -14.98
CA ARG A 98 7.36 -4.98 -14.66
C ARG A 98 7.66 -3.69 -13.89
N ALA A 99 6.97 -2.58 -14.22
CA ALA A 99 7.07 -1.31 -13.50
C ALA A 99 6.53 -1.45 -12.06
N GLN A 100 5.42 -2.16 -11.86
CA GLN A 100 4.91 -2.51 -10.53
C GLN A 100 5.94 -3.33 -9.74
N HIS A 101 6.63 -4.26 -10.40
CA HIS A 101 7.66 -5.08 -9.77
C HIS A 101 9.03 -4.41 -9.63
N SER A 102 9.24 -3.23 -10.23
CA SER A 102 10.47 -2.44 -10.10
C SER A 102 10.30 -1.21 -9.22
N THR A 103 9.21 -1.15 -8.43
CA THR A 103 9.13 -0.25 -7.27
C THR A 103 10.30 -0.54 -6.35
N SER A 104 11.03 0.52 -5.97
CA SER A 104 12.17 0.40 -5.04
C SER A 104 11.70 -0.33 -3.79
N GLN A 105 12.30 -1.47 -3.46
CA GLN A 105 12.12 -2.09 -2.16
C GLN A 105 13.12 -1.48 -1.18
N LEU A 106 12.75 -1.42 0.10
CA LEU A 106 13.78 -1.21 1.11
C LEU A 106 14.71 -2.42 1.13
N SER A 107 15.96 -2.18 1.46
CA SER A 107 16.91 -3.25 1.79
C SER A 107 16.54 -3.89 3.13
N TRP A 108 16.99 -5.11 3.33
CA TRP A 108 16.75 -5.85 4.57
C TRP A 108 17.24 -5.08 5.80
N GLU A 109 18.44 -4.51 5.71
CA GLU A 109 19.05 -3.68 6.75
C GLU A 109 18.21 -2.43 7.07
N GLN A 110 17.66 -1.76 6.05
CA GLN A 110 16.76 -0.63 6.27
C GLN A 110 15.48 -1.06 6.99
N GLU A 111 14.89 -2.20 6.64
CA GLU A 111 13.72 -2.72 7.36
C GLU A 111 14.05 -3.11 8.80
N GLU A 112 15.20 -3.74 9.06
CA GLU A 112 15.66 -4.08 10.41
C GLU A 112 15.86 -2.85 11.28
N GLU A 113 16.51 -1.81 10.76
CA GLU A 113 16.73 -0.57 11.50
C GLU A 113 15.39 0.12 11.83
N LEU A 114 14.44 0.12 10.88
CA LEU A 114 13.10 0.68 11.08
C LEU A 114 12.31 -0.06 12.16
N ILE A 115 12.43 -1.38 12.29
CA ILE A 115 11.78 -2.13 13.39
C ILE A 115 12.54 -2.04 14.71
N GLY A 116 13.84 -1.71 14.67
CA GLY A 116 14.68 -1.53 15.85
C GLY A 116 14.20 -0.41 16.76
N ASP A 117 13.68 0.68 16.18
CA ASP A 117 12.95 1.72 16.90
C ASP A 117 11.58 2.00 16.25
N ILE A 118 10.52 1.60 16.96
CA ILE A 118 9.14 1.77 16.51
C ILE A 118 8.77 3.22 16.16
N ARG A 119 9.49 4.21 16.70
CA ARG A 119 9.30 5.63 16.38
C ARG A 119 9.80 5.98 14.97
N LEU A 120 10.82 5.28 14.46
CA LEU A 120 11.27 5.43 13.07
C LEU A 120 10.19 4.96 12.10
N LEU A 121 9.59 3.80 12.37
CA LEU A 121 8.48 3.24 11.60
C LEU A 121 7.24 4.16 11.60
N LEU A 122 6.95 4.80 12.74
CA LEU A 122 5.92 5.83 12.84
C LEU A 122 6.26 7.04 11.95
N LEU A 123 7.44 7.62 12.13
CA LEU A 123 7.85 8.84 11.43
C LEU A 123 7.85 8.64 9.92
N ILE A 124 8.42 7.53 9.41
CA ILE A 124 8.43 7.27 7.97
C ILE A 124 7.01 7.11 7.43
N ALA A 125 6.09 6.53 8.20
CA ALA A 125 4.68 6.41 7.81
C ALA A 125 3.96 7.77 7.78
N LEU A 126 4.24 8.66 8.73
CA LEU A 126 3.67 10.02 8.77
C LEU A 126 4.23 10.90 7.65
N ILE A 127 5.54 10.88 7.44
CA ILE A 127 6.22 11.62 6.37
C ILE A 127 5.73 11.15 5.00
N ARG A 128 5.54 9.85 4.81
CA ARG A 128 4.91 9.29 3.59
C ARG A 128 3.49 9.83 3.36
N ASN A 129 2.76 10.13 4.43
CA ASN A 129 1.45 10.79 4.37
C ASN A 129 1.54 12.32 4.37
N HIS A 130 2.72 12.88 4.05
CA HIS A 130 2.99 14.32 3.95
C HIS A 130 2.84 15.11 5.24
N TRP A 131 3.05 14.47 6.39
CA TRP A 131 3.07 15.16 7.67
C TRP A 131 4.34 15.99 7.82
N SER A 132 4.15 17.23 8.26
CA SER A 132 5.23 18.13 8.64
C SER A 132 5.67 17.89 10.09
N LEU A 133 6.92 18.24 10.43
CA LEU A 133 7.42 18.14 11.80
C LEU A 133 6.51 18.82 12.84
N PRO A 134 5.98 20.05 12.61
CA PRO A 134 5.03 20.66 13.55
C PRO A 134 3.76 19.83 13.78
N GLN A 135 3.20 19.19 12.75
CA GLN A 135 2.03 18.32 12.90
C GLN A 135 2.37 17.07 13.72
N ILE A 136 3.55 16.50 13.50
CA ILE A 136 4.03 15.35 14.27
C ILE A 136 4.19 15.73 15.75
N LEU A 137 4.83 16.86 16.06
CA LEU A 137 5.03 17.31 17.44
C LEU A 137 3.73 17.73 18.13
N HIS A 138 2.71 18.14 17.36
CA HIS A 138 1.40 18.46 17.88
C HIS A 138 0.63 17.20 18.33
N ASP A 139 0.63 16.16 17.49
CA ASP A 139 -0.20 14.97 17.72
C ASP A 139 0.52 13.86 18.50
N TYR A 140 1.85 13.91 18.58
CA TYR A 140 2.65 12.88 19.24
C TYR A 140 3.51 13.47 20.37
N ALA A 141 3.47 12.80 21.52
CA ALA A 141 4.31 13.12 22.68
C ALA A 141 5.76 12.65 22.47
N ILE A 142 6.41 13.15 21.42
CA ILE A 142 7.83 12.94 21.12
C ILE A 142 8.53 14.28 21.35
N PRO A 143 9.52 14.36 22.26
CA PRO A 143 10.31 15.58 22.43
C PRO A 143 10.90 16.03 21.09
N GLU A 144 10.90 17.34 20.83
CA GLU A 144 11.40 17.87 19.55
C GLU A 144 12.83 17.41 19.26
N HIS A 145 13.69 17.39 20.27
CA HIS A 145 15.07 16.90 20.14
C HIS A 145 15.12 15.44 19.65
N ASP A 146 14.34 14.55 20.28
CA ASP A 146 14.27 13.14 19.92
C ASP A 146 13.70 12.97 18.50
N CYS A 147 12.69 13.76 18.13
CA CYS A 147 12.12 13.73 16.79
C CYS A 147 13.14 14.11 15.72
N ILE A 148 13.96 15.15 15.97
CA ILE A 148 15.04 15.56 15.06
C ILE A 148 16.12 14.47 14.96
N GLN A 149 16.48 13.81 16.07
CA GLN A 149 17.43 12.69 16.04
C GLN A 149 16.91 11.51 15.19
N LEU A 150 15.62 11.20 15.31
CA LEU A 150 14.99 10.16 14.51
C LEU A 150 14.91 10.53 13.02
N LEU A 151 14.64 11.80 12.70
CA LEU A 151 14.71 12.29 11.32
C LEU A 151 16.14 12.17 10.77
N ALA A 152 17.15 12.51 11.56
CA ALA A 152 18.54 12.33 11.16
C ALA A 152 18.90 10.84 10.95
N GLN A 153 18.32 9.92 11.71
CA GLN A 153 18.46 8.48 11.48
C GLN A 153 17.83 8.06 10.15
N LEU A 154 16.61 8.49 9.86
CA LEU A 154 15.94 8.22 8.58
C LEU A 154 16.69 8.81 7.37
N ASP A 155 17.33 9.97 7.56
CA ASP A 155 18.19 10.60 6.56
C ASP A 155 19.45 9.78 6.26
N ARG A 156 20.12 9.27 7.31
CA ARG A 156 21.26 8.34 7.17
C ARG A 156 20.88 7.05 6.44
N LEU A 157 19.67 6.54 6.68
CA LEU A 157 19.12 5.39 5.96
C LEU A 157 18.75 5.69 4.50
N ARG A 158 18.91 6.95 4.04
CA ARG A 158 18.51 7.44 2.71
C ARG A 158 17.03 7.24 2.42
N LEU A 159 16.20 7.24 3.47
CA LEU A 159 14.75 7.16 3.33
C LEU A 159 14.13 8.53 3.12
N ILE A 160 14.73 9.54 3.74
CA ILE A 160 14.40 10.95 3.61
C ILE A 160 15.67 11.76 3.34
N GLU A 161 15.49 13.00 2.91
CA GLU A 161 16.47 14.07 2.90
C GLU A 161 15.98 15.13 3.90
N LEU A 162 16.75 15.36 4.96
CA LEU A 162 16.48 16.38 5.97
C LEU A 162 17.17 17.69 5.57
N GLN A 163 16.37 18.66 5.13
CA GLN A 163 16.83 19.95 4.62
C GLN A 163 16.82 21.05 5.71
N PRO A 164 17.53 22.17 5.51
CA PRO A 164 17.55 23.30 6.44
C PRO A 164 16.14 23.78 6.83
N GLY A 165 15.97 24.12 8.12
CA GLY A 165 14.68 24.48 8.69
C GLY A 165 13.74 23.27 8.89
N ASN A 166 14.29 22.07 9.07
CA ASN A 166 13.57 20.81 9.31
C ASN A 166 12.54 20.48 8.21
N ARG A 167 12.86 20.86 6.96
CA ARG A 167 12.06 20.48 5.81
C ARG A 167 12.42 19.07 5.42
N ILE A 168 11.40 18.23 5.22
CA ILE A 168 11.59 16.80 4.96
C ILE A 168 11.22 16.52 3.51
N ARG A 169 12.14 15.92 2.76
CA ARG A 169 11.86 15.39 1.42
C ARG A 169 11.98 13.87 1.45
N LEU A 170 10.95 13.16 0.99
CA LEU A 170 11.01 11.70 0.88
C LEU A 170 11.94 11.30 -0.28
N LEU A 171 12.89 10.41 -0.02
CA LEU A 171 13.82 9.88 -1.05
C LEU A 171 13.34 8.55 -1.62
N VAL A 172 12.55 7.79 -0.86
CA VAL A 172 11.91 6.56 -1.33
C VAL A 172 10.74 6.86 -2.26
N ALA A 173 10.52 5.98 -3.23
CA ALA A 173 9.38 6.07 -4.11
C ALA A 173 8.08 6.06 -3.28
N PRO A 174 7.06 6.89 -3.59
CA PRO A 174 5.80 6.94 -2.83
C PRO A 174 5.08 5.58 -2.69
N ASP A 175 5.41 4.64 -3.56
CA ASP A 175 4.90 3.29 -3.71
C ASP A 175 5.95 2.19 -3.42
N PHE A 176 7.01 2.52 -2.68
CA PHE A 176 8.00 1.53 -2.24
C PHE A 176 7.32 0.38 -1.48
N GLN A 177 7.78 -0.85 -1.74
CA GLN A 177 7.20 -2.05 -1.13
C GLN A 177 8.11 -2.58 -0.02
N TRP A 178 7.50 -3.15 1.01
CA TRP A 178 8.22 -3.96 1.98
C TRP A 178 8.70 -5.25 1.33
N ILE A 179 9.81 -5.79 1.82
CA ILE A 179 10.35 -7.08 1.41
C ILE A 179 9.33 -8.17 1.79
N PRO A 180 8.91 -9.02 0.85
CA PRO A 180 8.07 -10.18 1.18
C PRO A 180 8.73 -11.05 2.25
N ASN A 181 8.01 -11.34 3.34
CA ASN A 181 8.54 -12.03 4.53
C ASN A 181 9.73 -11.33 5.22
N GLY A 182 9.91 -10.03 4.97
CA GLY A 182 10.94 -9.17 5.55
C GLY A 182 10.68 -8.79 7.01
N PRO A 183 11.62 -8.09 7.65
CA PRO A 183 11.55 -7.70 9.06
C PRO A 183 10.27 -6.95 9.42
N ILE A 184 9.85 -5.98 8.58
CA ILE A 184 8.63 -5.19 8.83
C ILE A 184 7.40 -6.08 8.66
N VAL A 185 7.34 -6.89 7.60
CA VAL A 185 6.24 -7.82 7.36
C VAL A 185 6.03 -8.73 8.57
N ARG A 186 7.10 -9.36 9.08
CA ARG A 186 7.03 -10.23 10.27
C ARG A 186 6.60 -9.48 11.52
N PHE A 187 7.17 -8.30 11.76
CA PHE A 187 6.81 -7.45 12.89
C PHE A 187 5.30 -7.13 12.92
N TYR A 188 4.74 -6.78 11.77
CA TYR A 188 3.31 -6.52 11.64
C TYR A 188 2.48 -7.78 11.79
N GLU A 189 2.88 -8.88 11.17
CA GLU A 189 2.16 -10.14 11.32
C GLU A 189 2.08 -10.58 12.77
N GLU A 190 3.17 -10.55 13.52
CA GLU A 190 3.18 -10.98 14.92
C GLU A 190 2.30 -10.09 15.79
N ARG A 191 2.40 -8.76 15.64
CA ARG A 191 1.68 -7.83 16.51
C ARG A 191 0.24 -7.59 16.10
N VAL A 192 -0.01 -7.33 14.83
CA VAL A 192 -1.36 -7.02 14.33
C VAL A 192 -2.24 -8.24 14.37
N LYS A 193 -1.74 -9.46 14.06
CA LYS A 193 -2.59 -10.66 14.17
C LYS A 193 -3.07 -10.84 15.61
N ALA A 194 -2.16 -10.80 16.58
CA ALA A 194 -2.53 -10.95 17.99
C ALA A 194 -3.53 -9.86 18.42
N GLU A 195 -3.18 -8.58 18.22
CA GLU A 195 -4.00 -7.46 18.67
C GLU A 195 -5.39 -7.43 18.00
N PHE A 196 -5.44 -7.65 16.69
CA PHE A 196 -6.69 -7.64 15.94
C PHE A 196 -7.60 -8.79 16.36
N PHE A 197 -7.08 -10.02 16.48
CA PHE A 197 -7.90 -11.17 16.86
C PHE A 197 -8.21 -11.22 18.36
N ASP A 198 -7.43 -10.58 19.23
CA ASP A 198 -7.73 -10.46 20.66
C ASP A 198 -8.81 -9.41 20.97
N ALA A 199 -9.16 -8.54 20.01
CA ALA A 199 -10.22 -7.55 20.18
C ALA A 199 -11.59 -8.21 20.47
N SER A 200 -12.47 -7.50 21.18
CA SER A 200 -13.81 -8.02 21.53
C SER A 200 -14.77 -8.08 20.33
N PHE A 201 -14.53 -7.27 19.30
CA PHE A 201 -15.44 -7.05 18.15
C PHE A 201 -16.88 -6.68 18.54
N SER A 202 -17.09 -6.07 19.71
CA SER A 202 -18.42 -5.70 20.23
C SER A 202 -18.86 -4.26 19.89
N GLY A 203 -18.07 -3.53 19.10
CA GLY A 203 -18.38 -2.15 18.69
C GLY A 203 -19.38 -2.05 17.54
N GLN A 204 -19.97 -0.87 17.35
CA GLN A 204 -20.98 -0.59 16.31
C GLN A 204 -20.51 -0.88 14.86
N HIS A 205 -19.20 -0.79 14.61
CA HIS A 205 -18.58 -1.05 13.31
C HIS A 205 -17.67 -2.29 13.35
N SER A 206 -17.91 -3.18 14.29
CA SER A 206 -17.12 -4.40 14.48
C SER A 206 -17.97 -5.62 14.24
N HIS A 207 -17.42 -6.59 13.54
CA HIS A 207 -18.05 -7.88 13.31
C HIS A 207 -16.97 -8.95 13.19
N ARG A 208 -17.15 -10.08 13.87
CA ARG A 208 -16.27 -11.25 13.76
C ARG A 208 -17.09 -12.52 13.68
N GLN A 209 -16.86 -13.27 12.61
CA GLN A 209 -17.43 -14.60 12.41
C GLN A 209 -16.34 -15.54 11.91
N PHE A 210 -16.25 -16.73 12.53
CA PHE A 210 -15.46 -17.83 12.00
C PHE A 210 -16.40 -18.82 11.30
N LEU A 211 -16.05 -19.19 10.06
CA LEU A 211 -16.81 -20.14 9.25
C LEU A 211 -15.88 -21.29 8.83
N SER A 212 -16.32 -22.53 9.00
CA SER A 212 -15.61 -23.73 8.57
C SER A 212 -16.58 -24.71 7.94
N GLY A 213 -16.19 -25.33 6.83
CA GLY A 213 -16.97 -26.34 6.14
C GLY A 213 -16.23 -26.86 4.91
N GLU A 214 -16.73 -27.95 4.35
CA GLU A 214 -16.18 -28.51 3.12
C GLU A 214 -16.75 -27.78 1.90
N LEU A 215 -15.88 -27.41 0.98
CA LEU A 215 -16.23 -26.79 -0.29
C LEU A 215 -15.60 -27.57 -1.43
N SER A 216 -16.29 -27.65 -2.55
CA SER A 216 -15.66 -28.09 -3.80
C SER A 216 -14.55 -27.11 -4.20
N ALA A 217 -13.59 -27.58 -4.99
CA ALA A 217 -12.52 -26.71 -5.52
C ALA A 217 -13.08 -25.49 -6.29
N GLY A 218 -14.18 -25.67 -7.03
CA GLY A 218 -14.87 -24.58 -7.73
C GLY A 218 -15.47 -23.54 -6.79
N SER A 219 -16.15 -23.97 -5.72
CA SER A 219 -16.71 -23.06 -4.71
C SER A 219 -15.61 -22.34 -3.93
N ALA A 220 -14.52 -23.03 -3.58
CA ALA A 220 -13.36 -22.43 -2.93
C ALA A 220 -12.71 -21.35 -3.82
N ALA A 221 -12.58 -21.59 -5.13
CA ALA A 221 -12.06 -20.60 -6.07
C ALA A 221 -13.01 -19.40 -6.25
N LEU A 222 -14.33 -19.65 -6.27
CA LEU A 222 -15.34 -18.59 -6.34
C LEU A 222 -15.31 -17.68 -5.10
N LEU A 223 -15.11 -18.25 -3.91
CA LEU A 223 -15.01 -17.48 -2.67
C LEU A 223 -13.78 -16.55 -2.68
N ILE A 224 -12.62 -17.04 -3.13
CA ILE A 224 -11.42 -16.20 -3.34
C ILE A 224 -11.71 -15.04 -4.30
N LYS A 225 -12.43 -15.28 -5.40
CA LYS A 225 -12.82 -14.22 -6.34
C LYS A 225 -13.70 -13.16 -5.66
N LYS A 226 -14.67 -13.57 -4.83
CA LYS A 226 -15.52 -12.64 -4.06
C LYS A 226 -14.73 -11.85 -3.03
N MET A 227 -13.77 -12.47 -2.34
CA MET A 227 -12.87 -11.76 -1.41
C MET A 227 -12.09 -10.66 -2.13
N ARG A 228 -11.54 -10.93 -3.33
CA ARG A 228 -10.86 -9.91 -4.15
C ARG A 228 -11.75 -8.76 -4.58
N LEU A 229 -13.03 -9.03 -4.86
CA LEU A 229 -13.99 -7.95 -5.16
C LEU A 229 -14.23 -7.07 -3.92
N LEU A 230 -14.35 -7.68 -2.74
CA LEU A 230 -14.50 -6.94 -1.49
C LEU A 230 -13.25 -6.11 -1.16
N GLU A 231 -12.05 -6.62 -1.47
CA GLU A 231 -10.79 -5.84 -1.37
C GLU A 231 -10.83 -4.58 -2.26
N GLN A 232 -11.33 -4.71 -3.49
CA GLN A 232 -11.47 -3.58 -4.42
C GLN A 232 -12.48 -2.55 -3.90
N GLU A 233 -13.65 -3.01 -3.46
CA GLU A 233 -14.69 -2.15 -2.87
C GLU A 233 -14.17 -1.41 -1.64
N PHE A 234 -13.44 -2.09 -0.75
CA PHE A 234 -12.81 -1.47 0.41
C PHE A 234 -11.82 -0.36 0.00
N ALA A 235 -11.00 -0.59 -1.02
CA ALA A 235 -10.06 0.41 -1.53
C ALA A 235 -10.78 1.63 -2.17
N GLU A 236 -11.91 1.41 -2.82
CA GLU A 236 -12.76 2.47 -3.38
C GLU A 236 -13.38 3.32 -2.28
N LEU A 237 -13.90 2.70 -1.22
CA LEU A 237 -14.43 3.39 -0.05
C LEU A 237 -13.35 4.24 0.64
N LEU A 238 -12.17 3.67 0.90
CA LEU A 238 -11.04 4.42 1.45
C LEU A 238 -10.73 5.66 0.61
N LYS A 239 -10.73 5.53 -0.72
CA LYS A 239 -10.43 6.63 -1.63
C LYS A 239 -11.53 7.70 -1.63
N ALA A 240 -12.80 7.31 -1.56
CA ALA A 240 -13.92 8.25 -1.48
C ALA A 240 -13.83 9.11 -0.22
N ASP A 241 -13.50 8.47 0.91
CA ASP A 241 -13.44 9.12 2.22
C ASP A 241 -12.17 9.94 2.45
N LEU A 242 -11.17 9.87 1.55
CA LEU A 242 -9.98 10.74 1.64
C LEU A 242 -10.32 12.23 1.60
N SER A 243 -11.43 12.59 0.96
CA SER A 243 -11.90 13.98 0.86
C SER A 243 -12.53 14.51 2.16
N LEU A 244 -12.90 13.62 3.09
CA LEU A 244 -13.54 13.99 4.33
C LEU A 244 -12.52 14.45 5.38
N PRO A 245 -12.90 15.39 6.27
CA PRO A 245 -12.10 15.75 7.44
C PRO A 245 -11.78 14.52 8.31
N PRO A 246 -10.60 14.44 8.95
CA PRO A 246 -10.21 13.29 9.78
C PRO A 246 -11.22 12.91 10.85
N GLU A 247 -11.95 13.89 11.40
CA GLU A 247 -12.94 13.72 12.47
C GLU A 247 -14.20 12.98 12.02
N GLN A 248 -14.43 12.93 10.70
CA GLN A 248 -15.57 12.25 10.09
C GLN A 248 -15.22 10.85 9.58
N ARG A 249 -13.98 10.39 9.79
CA ARG A 249 -13.49 9.11 9.30
C ARG A 249 -13.29 8.13 10.45
N ILE A 250 -13.59 6.87 10.19
CA ILE A 250 -13.38 5.78 11.13
C ILE A 250 -12.24 4.93 10.58
N ASN A 251 -11.27 4.58 11.44
CA ASN A 251 -10.27 3.61 11.05
C ASN A 251 -10.88 2.21 11.09
N ILE A 252 -10.90 1.54 9.94
CA ILE A 252 -11.39 0.18 9.79
C ILE A 252 -10.23 -0.72 9.37
N GLY A 253 -9.97 -1.75 10.15
CA GLY A 253 -9.12 -2.87 9.77
C GLY A 253 -9.98 -4.03 9.25
N LEU A 254 -9.62 -4.59 8.10
CA LEU A 254 -10.30 -5.73 7.49
C LEU A 254 -9.30 -6.85 7.20
N VAL A 255 -9.56 -8.05 7.74
CA VAL A 255 -8.76 -9.26 7.47
C VAL A 255 -9.64 -10.25 6.71
N LEU A 256 -9.16 -10.64 5.53
CA LEU A 256 -9.78 -11.67 4.69
C LEU A 256 -8.79 -12.82 4.52
N ALA A 257 -9.19 -14.04 4.86
CA ALA A 257 -8.33 -15.21 4.73
C ALA A 257 -9.14 -16.46 4.39
N GLN A 258 -8.60 -17.30 3.51
CA GLN A 258 -9.11 -18.62 3.17
C GLN A 258 -7.95 -19.59 3.05
N ARG A 259 -8.05 -20.74 3.71
CA ARG A 259 -7.14 -21.87 3.58
C ARG A 259 -7.89 -23.17 3.88
N PRO A 260 -7.39 -24.32 3.41
CA PRO A 260 -7.75 -25.59 4.03
C PRO A 260 -7.56 -25.49 5.55
N TRP A 261 -8.59 -25.89 6.29
CA TRP A 261 -8.62 -25.79 7.73
C TRP A 261 -8.94 -27.15 8.33
N GLN A 262 -8.11 -27.56 9.28
CA GLN A 262 -8.34 -28.72 10.11
C GLN A 262 -8.15 -28.30 11.57
N PHE A 263 -9.15 -28.59 12.40
CA PHE A 263 -9.05 -28.35 13.84
C PHE A 263 -8.40 -29.56 14.51
N HIS A 264 -7.12 -29.45 14.80
CA HIS A 264 -6.28 -30.55 15.26
C HIS A 264 -6.53 -30.99 16.71
N ALA A 265 -7.36 -30.27 17.49
CA ALA A 265 -7.62 -30.63 18.88
C ALA A 265 -8.27 -32.02 19.04
N PHE A 266 -8.95 -32.51 17.99
CA PHE A 266 -9.62 -33.80 17.97
C PHE A 266 -8.87 -34.87 17.16
N ASP A 267 -7.63 -34.61 16.74
CA ASP A 267 -6.87 -35.57 15.94
C ASP A 267 -6.67 -36.91 16.67
N HIS A 268 -6.52 -36.88 17.99
CA HIS A 268 -6.45 -38.07 18.85
C HIS A 268 -7.73 -38.92 18.85
N LEU A 269 -8.85 -38.40 18.34
CA LEU A 269 -10.13 -39.13 18.20
C LEU A 269 -10.33 -39.68 16.78
N ARG A 270 -9.45 -39.37 15.82
CA ARG A 270 -9.55 -39.90 14.46
C ARG A 270 -9.23 -41.38 14.49
N ARG A 271 -10.08 -42.18 13.82
CA ARG A 271 -9.74 -43.58 13.55
C ARG A 271 -8.46 -43.63 12.73
N GLU A 272 -7.56 -44.52 13.09
CA GLU A 272 -6.41 -44.86 12.25
C GLU A 272 -6.96 -45.28 10.87
N GLN A 273 -6.51 -44.59 9.82
CA GLN A 273 -6.83 -45.02 8.48
C GLN A 273 -5.93 -46.21 8.17
N GLU A 274 -6.50 -47.43 8.20
CA GLU A 274 -5.87 -48.59 7.57
C GLU A 274 -5.57 -48.21 6.11
N SER A 275 -4.29 -48.16 5.77
CA SER A 275 -3.78 -47.81 4.45
C SER A 275 -3.96 -48.95 3.45
#